data_AF-A0A1H7W8G5-F1
#
_entry.id   AF-A0A1H7W8G5-F1
#
_cell.length_a   1.000
_cell.length_b   1.000
_cell.length_c   1.000
_cell.angle_alpha   90.00
_cell.angle_beta   90.00
_cell.angle_gamma   90.00
#
_symmetry.space_group_name_H-M   'P 1'
#
loop_
_entity.id
_entity.type
_entity.pdbx_description
1 polymer ?
#
loop_
_entity_poly.entity_id
_entity_poly.type
_entity_poly.pdbx_seq_one_letter_code
_entity_poly.pdbx_strand_id
1 'polypeptide(L)'
;MNATKKSIKGCRTFDDILNVEYGPEGTPKRDQFECDAEAFILAERLKEERLKAGLTQEQLAEKIGTKKSYISRIENGKADV
;
A
#
# COMPACT_ATOMS: atom_id res chain seq x y z
N MET A 1 33.15 -6.11 5.25
CA MET A 1 33.21 -4.65 5.06
C MET A 1 31.93 -4.07 5.65
N ASN A 2 32.02 -3.39 6.80
CA ASN A 2 30.85 -2.89 7.53
C ASN A 2 30.36 -1.60 6.86
N ALA A 3 29.32 -1.69 6.06
CA ALA A 3 28.64 -0.53 5.51
C ALA A 3 28.08 0.31 6.66
N THR A 4 28.61 1.52 6.81
CA THR A 4 28.16 2.50 7.79
C THR A 4 26.65 2.73 7.58
N LYS A 5 25.81 2.35 8.55
CA LYS A 5 24.36 2.59 8.50
C LYS A 5 24.13 4.11 8.38
N LYS A 6 23.80 4.57 7.18
CA LYS A 6 23.42 5.97 6.91
C LYS A 6 22.20 6.26 7.79
N SER A 7 22.27 7.30 8.63
CA SER A 7 21.14 7.72 9.47
C SER A 7 20.16 8.54 8.65
N ILE A 8 18.85 8.44 8.93
CA ILE A 8 17.80 9.27 8.31
C ILE A 8 18.17 10.76 8.33
N LYS A 9 18.84 11.23 9.38
CA LYS A 9 19.27 12.65 9.53
C LYS A 9 20.13 13.18 8.39
N GLY A 10 20.76 12.32 7.59
CA GLY A 10 21.62 12.70 6.45
C GLY A 10 20.99 12.50 5.07
N CYS A 11 19.72 12.11 5.00
CA CYS A 11 19.03 11.84 3.74
C CYS A 11 18.60 13.14 3.05
N ARG A 12 18.74 13.21 1.72
CA ARG A 12 18.34 14.39 0.92
C ARG A 12 17.17 14.11 -0.01
N THR A 13 16.94 12.84 -0.29
CA THR A 13 15.88 12.36 -1.18
C THR A 13 14.98 11.39 -0.44
N PHE A 14 13.80 11.14 -0.99
CA PHE A 14 12.92 10.10 -0.47
C PHE A 14 13.57 8.72 -0.60
N ASP A 15 14.23 8.44 -1.72
CA ASP A 15 14.97 7.20 -1.94
C ASP A 15 16.07 6.97 -0.91
N ASP A 16 16.78 8.03 -0.46
CA ASP A 16 17.74 7.91 0.62
C ASP A 16 17.09 7.38 1.91
N ILE A 17 15.90 7.88 2.24
CA ILE A 17 15.15 7.47 3.43
C ILE A 17 14.69 6.03 3.27
N LEU A 18 14.12 5.68 2.12
CA LEU A 18 13.67 4.33 1.85
C LEU A 18 14.82 3.32 1.85
N ASN A 19 15.99 3.69 1.32
CA ASN A 19 17.18 2.85 1.35
C ASN A 19 17.69 2.61 2.78
N VAL A 20 17.56 3.59 3.67
CA VAL A 20 17.92 3.46 5.09
C VAL A 20 16.94 2.55 5.83
N GLU A 21 15.64 2.72 5.61
CA GLU A 21 14.60 2.00 6.34
C GLU A 21 14.34 0.59 5.80
N TYR A 22 14.23 0.45 4.48
CA TYR A 22 13.78 -0.76 3.80
C TYR A 22 14.87 -1.44 2.98
N GLY A 23 16.00 -0.76 2.76
CA GLY A 23 17.07 -1.24 1.88
C GLY A 23 16.89 -0.75 0.44
N PRO A 24 17.92 -0.98 -0.41
CA PRO A 24 17.85 -0.64 -1.82
C PRO A 24 16.76 -1.43 -2.54
N GLU A 25 16.35 -0.92 -3.70
CA GLU A 25 15.44 -1.60 -4.63
C GLU A 25 15.91 -3.01 -4.96
N GLY A 26 14.96 -3.95 -5.12
CA GLY A 26 15.23 -5.36 -5.36
C GLY A 26 15.64 -6.16 -4.12
N THR A 27 15.60 -5.56 -2.92
CA THR A 27 15.73 -6.32 -1.67
C THR A 27 14.36 -6.79 -1.20
N PRO A 28 14.22 -7.99 -0.61
CA PRO A 28 12.92 -8.52 -0.21
C PRO A 28 12.12 -7.59 0.71
N LYS A 29 12.80 -6.84 1.59
CA LYS A 29 12.16 -5.87 2.48
C LYS A 29 11.66 -4.64 1.73
N ARG A 30 12.40 -4.16 0.72
CA ARG A 30 12.00 -3.04 -0.12
C ARG A 30 10.85 -3.44 -1.05
N ASP A 31 10.95 -4.60 -1.68
CA ASP A 31 9.92 -5.13 -2.58
C ASP A 31 8.58 -5.33 -1.84
N GLN A 32 8.62 -5.85 -0.60
CA GLN A 32 7.42 -5.97 0.23
C GLN A 32 6.82 -4.60 0.56
N PHE A 33 7.64 -3.62 0.95
CA PHE A 33 7.17 -2.28 1.24
C PHE A 33 6.50 -1.62 0.02
N GLU A 34 7.09 -1.79 -1.17
CA GLU A 34 6.52 -1.26 -2.40
C GLU A 34 5.20 -1.96 -2.77
N CYS A 35 5.14 -3.28 -2.65
CA CYS A 35 3.91 -4.05 -2.84
C CYS A 35 2.79 -3.59 -1.89
N ASP A 36 3.10 -3.39 -0.61
CA ASP A 36 2.14 -2.91 0.39
C ASP A 36 1.68 -1.47 0.08
N ALA A 37 2.58 -0.61 -0.39
CA ALA A 37 2.28 0.76 -0.78
C ALA A 37 1.37 0.80 -2.02
N GLU A 38 1.61 -0.04 -3.02
CA GLU A 38 0.77 -0.17 -4.20
C GLU A 38 -0.64 -0.67 -3.85
N ALA A 39 -0.73 -1.69 -2.98
CA ALA A 39 -2.01 -2.20 -2.49
C ALA A 39 -2.80 -1.12 -1.74
N PHE A 40 -2.13 -0.32 -0.90
CA PHE A 40 -2.74 0.81 -0.21
C PHE A 40 -3.28 1.86 -1.19
N ILE A 41 -2.51 2.26 -2.20
CA ILE A 41 -2.93 3.24 -3.21
C ILE A 41 -4.17 2.74 -3.96
N LEU A 42 -4.19 1.46 -4.34
CA LEU A 42 -5.33 0.86 -5.02
C LEU A 42 -6.58 0.84 -4.13
N ALA A 43 -6.42 0.45 -2.86
CA ALA A 43 -7.52 0.40 -1.90
C ALA A 43 -8.15 1.79 -1.64
N GLU A 44 -7.33 2.82 -1.46
CA GLU A 44 -7.83 4.19 -1.28
C GLU A 44 -8.51 4.69 -2.56
N ARG A 45 -7.94 4.43 -3.74
CA ARG A 45 -8.58 4.80 -5.01
C ARG A 45 -9.93 4.09 -5.20
N LEU A 46 -10.04 2.81 -4.87
CA LEU A 46 -11.30 2.07 -4.92
C LEU A 46 -12.36 2.71 -4.01
N LYS A 47 -11.97 3.05 -2.78
CA LYS A 47 -12.83 3.70 -1.79
C LYS A 47 -13.30 5.08 -2.26
N GLU A 48 -12.40 5.88 -2.81
CA GLU A 48 -12.73 7.19 -3.38
C GLU A 48 -13.75 7.07 -4.51
N GLU A 49 -13.50 6.20 -5.51
CA GLU A 49 -14.41 6.02 -6.64
C GLU A 49 -15.76 5.43 -6.21
N ARG A 50 -15.76 4.52 -5.23
CA ARG A 50 -17.00 4.00 -4.62
C ARG A 50 -17.83 5.13 -4.01
N LEU A 51 -17.19 6.03 -3.25
CA LEU A 51 -17.85 7.18 -2.62
C LEU A 51 -18.34 8.19 -3.66
N LYS A 52 -17.55 8.47 -4.71
CA LYS A 52 -17.97 9.32 -5.85
C LYS A 52 -19.19 8.75 -6.58
N ALA A 53 -19.28 7.42 -6.68
CA ALA A 53 -20.44 6.74 -7.23
C ALA A 53 -21.64 6.66 -6.27
N GLY A 54 -21.51 7.17 -5.03
CA GLY A 54 -22.58 7.14 -4.03
C GLY A 54 -22.90 5.73 -3.51
N LEU A 55 -21.96 4.78 -3.62
CA LEU A 55 -22.19 3.39 -3.28
C LEU A 55 -21.71 3.06 -1.85
N THR A 56 -22.47 2.21 -1.16
CA THR A 56 -21.98 1.53 0.04
C THR A 56 -21.04 0.37 -0.34
N GLN A 57 -20.28 -0.15 0.62
CA GLN A 57 -19.43 -1.33 0.40
C GLN A 57 -20.25 -2.57 -0.02
N GLU A 58 -21.47 -2.72 0.51
CA GLU A 58 -22.39 -3.82 0.12
C GLU A 58 -22.83 -3.67 -1.33
N GLN A 59 -23.25 -2.46 -1.73
CA GLN A 59 -23.70 -2.21 -3.09
C GLN A 59 -22.58 -2.36 -4.12
N LEU A 60 -21.36 -1.96 -3.78
CA LEU A 60 -20.20 -2.24 -4.63
C LEU A 60 -19.96 -3.75 -4.73
N ALA A 61 -20.03 -4.47 -3.61
CA ALA A 61 -19.80 -5.91 -3.58
C ALA A 61 -20.81 -6.68 -4.45
N GLU A 62 -22.10 -6.33 -4.34
CA GLU A 62 -23.18 -6.88 -5.18
C GLU A 62 -22.92 -6.63 -6.67
N LYS A 63 -22.50 -5.40 -7.04
CA LYS A 63 -22.23 -5.04 -8.44
C LYS A 63 -21.10 -5.84 -9.08
N ILE A 64 -20.05 -6.16 -8.32
CA ILE A 64 -18.87 -6.87 -8.86
C ILE A 64 -18.84 -8.36 -8.51
N GLY A 65 -19.92 -8.88 -7.90
CA GLY A 65 -20.04 -10.31 -7.59
C GLY A 65 -19.08 -10.79 -6.50
N THR A 66 -18.87 -10.00 -5.45
CA THR A 66 -18.03 -10.38 -4.30
C THR A 66 -18.76 -10.18 -2.97
N LYS A 67 -18.09 -10.44 -1.85
CA LYS A 67 -18.63 -10.25 -0.49
C LYS A 67 -18.29 -8.85 0.03
N LYS A 68 -19.21 -8.20 0.75
CA LYS A 68 -18.91 -6.94 1.48
C LYS A 68 -17.65 -7.05 2.35
N SER A 69 -17.45 -8.18 3.02
CA SER A 69 -16.26 -8.41 3.84
C SER A 69 -14.95 -8.38 3.05
N TYR A 70 -14.99 -8.69 1.75
CA TYR A 70 -13.82 -8.56 0.87
C TYR A 70 -13.54 -7.09 0.54
N ILE A 71 -14.55 -6.32 0.13
CA ILE A 71 -14.43 -4.86 -0.07
C ILE A 71 -13.91 -4.18 1.20
N SER A 72 -14.47 -4.54 2.35
CA SER A 72 -14.04 -4.01 3.64
C SER A 72 -12.58 -4.34 3.95
N ARG A 73 -12.10 -5.56 3.67
CA ARG A 73 -10.69 -5.90 3.87
C ARG A 73 -9.77 -5.10 2.95
N ILE A 74 -10.13 -4.93 1.68
CA ILE A 74 -9.36 -4.12 0.73
C ILE A 74 -9.26 -2.68 1.23
N GLU A 75 -10.39 -2.02 1.46
CA GLU A 75 -10.43 -0.59 1.86
C GLU A 75 -9.85 -0.30 3.27
N ASN A 76 -9.49 -1.33 4.04
CA ASN A 76 -8.86 -1.19 5.35
C ASN A 76 -7.42 -1.74 5.37
N GLY A 77 -6.82 -2.07 4.22
CA GLY A 77 -5.45 -2.59 4.13
C GLY A 77 -5.25 -3.96 4.80
N LYS A 78 -6.30 -4.79 4.82
CA LYS A 78 -6.32 -6.13 5.44
C LYS A 78 -6.64 -7.25 4.44
N ALA A 79 -6.60 -6.95 3.15
CA ALA A 79 -6.74 -7.95 2.11
C ALA A 79 -5.35 -8.32 1.60
N ASP A 80 -5.08 -9.62 1.51
CA ASP A 80 -4.07 -10.12 0.59
C ASP A 80 -4.59 -9.81 -0.83
N VAL A 81 -3.83 -9.01 -1.58
CA VAL A 81 -4.09 -8.65 -2.98
C VAL A 81 -3.04 -9.32 -3.84
#